data_AF-A0A1L9SWP8-F1
#
_entry.id   AF-A0A1L9SWP8-F1
#
_cell.length_a   1.000
_cell.length_b   1.000
_cell.length_c   1.000
_cell.angle_alpha   90.00
_cell.angle_beta   90.00
_cell.angle_gamma   90.00
#
_symmetry.space_group_name_H-M   'P 1'
#
loop_
_entity.id
_entity.type
_entity.pdbx_description
1 polymer ?
#
loop_
_entity_poly.entity_id
_entity_poly.type
_entity_poly.pdbx_seq_one_letter_code
_entity_poly.pdbx_strand_id
1 'polypeptide(L)'
;MASVSELASTLTSVLQKLPSLQEIPNDDRVLLLQVVNELQARLETYVESIQKLIFSPQDLSAIRLAQGMGIFDAFAASGDKELTLDELHSKVKGEKGLLVRIMRSLCCKNVCKETGQDRYCPLQLAFLFVNGMPTGELIKHFYANMRASARLYDYFEANGYQNPTDSYDAPFQLAFDTKDHYFEWLAKNPADQKAFNSTMTLGRRVRGKEWFEVFPVGEKLQASSDRALLVDIGGGIGHDLIEFKQQFPELPGRLVLQDLPQVIDDISQPLPDGIEAIKYDMFTPQPIRGAKAYYMRTVLHDWPAKQAVKALTQVREAMAEDSILILNENCIPESNVSWHSTVVDITMMEIFSSLERTQRQWVDLLEQAGFQVVGSYCPGSVRGNVFLAVDPGKLGRRKGTSSPSHAETPKKKTGRVRDAGGGQRMIIYTPDTGIIVGKQLLGKFLTFMTEGRGMTTWPIRLLDMIDLHSSWRSSTWAASLIFNGQVSGHRPCLVEYRKYYGDGLQHQRLFMQRIGNSTATPTLDDVVNTMVLAYTEGMLVTTPNAAQCHLTMAVDLLGRIGPQSCQGGLAWTLFCDLRTVHVSSSPSKNPK
;
A
#
# COMPACT_ATOMS: atom_id res chain seq x y z
N MET A 1 14.30 32.87 13.98
CA MET A 1 13.14 32.06 14.43
C MET A 1 11.93 32.97 14.39
N ALA A 2 10.85 32.58 13.72
CA ALA A 2 9.57 33.28 13.88
C ALA A 2 9.16 33.23 15.35
N SER A 3 8.53 34.28 15.86
CA SER A 3 8.00 34.24 17.23
C SER A 3 6.81 33.27 17.32
N VAL A 4 6.53 32.69 18.49
CA VAL A 4 5.34 31.82 18.68
C VAL A 4 4.05 32.53 18.29
N SER A 5 3.96 33.83 18.59
CA SER A 5 2.82 34.69 18.21
C SER A 5 2.66 34.82 16.69
N GLU A 6 3.77 34.99 15.97
CA GLU A 6 3.78 35.09 14.51
C GLU A 6 3.38 33.76 13.85
N LEU A 7 3.86 32.63 14.38
CA LEU A 7 3.45 31.30 13.93
C LEU A 7 1.95 31.06 14.17
N ALA A 8 1.44 31.39 15.36
CA ALA A 8 0.03 31.23 15.69
C ALA A 8 -0.87 32.10 14.80
N SER A 9 -0.47 33.36 14.55
CA SER A 9 -1.17 34.26 13.64
C SER A 9 -1.17 33.74 12.20
N THR A 10 -0.03 33.22 11.73
CA THR A 10 0.10 32.61 10.40
C THR A 10 -0.82 31.40 10.25
N LEU A 11 -0.79 30.47 11.22
CA LEU A 11 -1.65 29.28 11.19
C LEU A 11 -3.14 29.65 11.25
N THR A 12 -3.51 30.65 12.06
CA THR A 12 -4.89 31.14 12.14
C THR A 12 -5.35 31.74 10.80
N SER A 13 -4.50 32.52 10.15
CA SER A 13 -4.76 33.08 8.81
C SER A 13 -4.91 31.99 7.75
N VAL A 14 -4.09 30.93 7.82
CA VAL A 14 -4.19 29.77 6.93
C VAL A 14 -5.52 29.04 7.15
N LEU A 15 -5.92 28.77 8.40
CA LEU A 15 -7.18 28.11 8.72
C LEU A 15 -8.41 28.87 8.18
N GLN A 16 -8.38 30.20 8.20
CA GLN A 16 -9.45 31.05 7.65
C GLN A 16 -9.54 31.02 6.12
N LYS A 17 -8.42 30.71 5.45
CA LYS A 17 -8.30 30.70 3.97
C LYS A 17 -8.30 29.29 3.38
N LEU A 18 -8.33 28.26 4.21
CA LEU A 18 -8.28 26.88 3.76
C LEU A 18 -9.53 26.60 2.92
N PRO A 19 -9.40 26.07 1.70
CA PRO A 19 -10.55 25.76 0.86
C PRO A 19 -11.36 24.61 1.47
N SER A 20 -12.56 24.38 0.94
CA SER A 20 -13.41 23.29 1.40
C SER A 20 -12.73 21.94 1.21
N LEU A 21 -13.08 20.94 2.02
CA LEU A 21 -12.45 19.62 1.98
C LEU A 21 -12.46 19.00 0.57
N GLN A 22 -13.51 19.24 -0.20
CA GLN A 22 -13.69 18.74 -1.56
C GLN A 22 -12.75 19.37 -2.59
N GLU A 23 -12.22 20.56 -2.31
CA GLU A 23 -11.34 21.32 -3.20
C GLU A 23 -9.85 21.01 -2.95
N ILE A 24 -9.52 20.31 -1.86
CA ILE A 24 -8.14 19.94 -1.52
C ILE A 24 -7.84 18.57 -2.17
N PRO A 25 -6.85 18.47 -3.08
CA PRO A 25 -6.40 17.18 -3.59
C PRO A 25 -6.02 16.23 -2.45
N ASN A 26 -6.36 14.94 -2.59
CA ASN A 26 -6.19 14.00 -1.47
C ASN A 26 -4.72 13.87 -1.01
N ASP A 27 -3.76 13.94 -1.93
CA ASP A 27 -2.33 13.87 -1.60
C ASP A 27 -1.88 15.10 -0.78
N ASP A 28 -2.33 16.30 -1.17
CA ASP A 28 -2.07 17.53 -0.42
C ASP A 28 -2.72 17.48 0.96
N ARG A 29 -3.96 16.95 1.05
CA ARG A 29 -4.67 16.76 2.32
C ARG A 29 -3.91 15.82 3.26
N VAL A 30 -3.37 14.71 2.75
CA VAL A 30 -2.58 13.75 3.55
C VAL A 30 -1.27 14.39 4.01
N LEU A 31 -0.59 15.13 3.14
CA LEU A 31 0.62 15.88 3.50
C LEU A 31 0.36 16.92 4.60
N LEU A 32 -0.72 17.70 4.49
CA LEU A 32 -1.11 18.67 5.51
C LEU A 32 -1.37 18.01 6.87
N LEU A 33 -2.10 16.89 6.89
CA LEU A 33 -2.34 16.13 8.13
C LEU A 33 -1.04 15.60 8.74
N GLN A 34 -0.09 15.15 7.93
CA GLN A 34 1.21 14.72 8.42
C GLN A 34 1.96 15.87 9.11
N VAL A 35 2.03 17.04 8.47
CA VAL A 35 2.69 18.23 9.05
C VAL A 35 2.01 18.66 10.34
N VAL A 36 0.68 18.61 10.41
CA VAL A 36 -0.07 18.91 11.64
C VAL A 36 0.28 17.92 12.75
N ASN A 37 0.36 16.62 12.44
CA ASN A 37 0.72 15.60 13.41
C ASN A 37 2.15 15.79 13.92
N GLU A 38 3.11 16.12 13.04
CA GLU A 38 4.50 16.41 13.43
C GLU A 38 4.60 17.66 14.30
N LEU A 39 3.85 18.72 13.97
CA LEU A 39 3.76 19.93 14.78
C LEU A 39 3.18 19.62 16.16
N GLN A 40 2.06 18.88 16.20
CA GLN A 40 1.42 18.47 17.44
C GLN A 40 2.35 17.64 18.32
N ALA A 41 3.04 16.65 17.75
CA ALA A 41 3.99 15.81 18.48
C ALA A 41 5.17 16.60 19.08
N ARG A 42 5.55 17.73 18.50
CA ARG A 42 6.60 18.62 19.05
C ARG A 42 6.09 19.60 20.11
N LEU A 43 4.79 19.86 20.14
CA LEU A 43 4.17 20.79 21.08
C LEU A 43 3.67 20.10 22.34
N GLU A 44 3.29 18.83 22.24
CA GLU A 44 2.73 18.07 23.36
C GLU A 44 3.79 17.64 24.35
N THR A 45 3.46 17.79 25.63
CA THR A 45 4.24 17.19 26.71
C THR A 45 4.01 15.68 26.74
N TYR A 46 4.96 14.95 27.35
CA TYR A 46 4.81 13.51 27.53
C TYR A 46 3.53 13.15 28.32
N VAL A 47 3.10 14.01 29.24
CA VAL A 47 1.87 13.80 30.03
C VAL A 47 0.64 13.84 29.13
N GLU A 48 0.53 14.85 28.26
CA GLU A 48 -0.58 14.99 27.33
C GLU A 48 -0.61 13.84 26.32
N SER A 49 0.54 13.43 25.80
CA SER A 49 0.65 12.28 24.90
C SER A 49 0.20 10.98 25.58
N ILE A 50 0.62 10.73 26.83
CA ILE A 50 0.18 9.56 27.60
C ILE A 50 -1.32 9.60 27.90
N GLN A 51 -1.86 10.76 28.28
CA GLN A 51 -3.28 10.92 28.57
C GLN A 51 -4.15 10.60 27.36
N LYS A 52 -3.75 11.03 26.16
CA LYS A 52 -4.46 10.67 24.92
C LYS A 52 -4.53 9.16 24.70
N LEU A 53 -3.46 8.43 25.00
CA LEU A 53 -3.44 6.97 24.87
C LEU A 53 -4.38 6.32 25.88
N ILE A 54 -4.25 6.68 27.16
CA ILE A 54 -5.05 6.11 28.26
C ILE A 54 -6.54 6.44 28.11
N PHE A 55 -6.87 7.61 27.56
CA PHE A 55 -8.25 8.07 27.41
C PHE A 55 -8.85 7.85 26.02
N SER A 56 -8.13 7.18 25.10
CA SER A 56 -8.63 6.91 23.75
C SER A 56 -9.88 6.02 23.69
N PRO A 57 -10.07 4.98 24.54
CA PRO A 57 -11.28 4.14 24.53
C PRO A 57 -12.60 4.89 24.82
N GLN A 58 -12.51 6.01 25.54
CA GLN A 58 -13.64 6.74 26.09
C GLN A 58 -14.44 7.44 24.99
N ASP A 59 -13.77 7.86 23.90
CA ASP A 59 -14.41 8.55 22.79
C ASP A 59 -15.43 7.64 22.07
N LEU A 60 -14.99 6.45 21.67
CA LEU A 60 -15.85 5.47 21.00
C LEU A 60 -16.98 5.02 21.93
N SER A 61 -16.67 4.82 23.22
CA SER A 61 -17.67 4.47 24.24
C SER A 61 -18.74 5.55 24.42
N ALA A 62 -18.35 6.83 24.44
CA ALA A 62 -19.27 7.94 24.59
C ALA A 62 -20.20 8.08 23.36
N ILE A 63 -19.66 7.94 22.15
CA ILE A 63 -20.46 7.94 20.91
C ILE A 63 -21.44 6.76 20.91
N ARG A 64 -20.97 5.56 21.27
CA ARG A 64 -21.84 4.37 21.32
C ARG A 64 -22.94 4.50 22.38
N LEU A 65 -22.65 5.12 23.52
CA LEU A 65 -23.66 5.40 24.55
C LEU A 65 -24.67 6.45 24.06
N ALA A 66 -24.21 7.52 23.41
CA ALA A 66 -25.07 8.53 22.79
C ALA A 66 -26.02 7.93 21.75
N GLN A 67 -25.54 6.99 20.93
CA GLN A 67 -26.37 6.21 20.01
C GLN A 67 -27.45 5.41 20.74
N GLY A 68 -27.08 4.74 21.84
CA GLY A 68 -28.02 3.95 22.64
C GLY A 68 -29.09 4.80 23.35
N MET A 69 -28.71 6.02 23.75
CA MET A 69 -29.61 7.01 24.32
C MET A 69 -30.58 7.60 23.28
N GLY A 70 -30.28 7.50 21.98
CA GLY A 70 -31.09 8.08 20.90
C GLY A 70 -30.77 9.56 20.63
N ILE A 71 -29.62 10.07 21.08
CA ILE A 71 -29.22 11.48 20.92
C ILE A 71 -29.11 11.85 19.44
N PHE A 72 -28.47 11.01 18.64
CA PHE A 72 -28.30 11.28 17.21
C PHE A 72 -29.61 11.21 16.42
N ASP A 73 -30.52 10.32 16.81
CA ASP A 73 -31.85 10.23 16.21
C ASP A 73 -32.68 11.49 16.53
N ALA A 74 -32.57 12.00 17.77
CA ALA A 74 -33.19 13.26 18.17
C ALA A 74 -32.63 14.48 17.41
N PHE A 75 -31.31 14.51 17.15
CA PHE A 75 -30.69 15.52 16.28
C PHE A 75 -31.16 15.41 14.84
N ALA A 76 -31.17 14.20 14.26
CA ALA A 76 -31.67 13.98 12.90
C ALA A 76 -33.13 14.44 12.74
N ALA A 77 -33.98 14.15 13.72
CA ALA A 77 -35.38 14.60 13.73
C ALA A 77 -35.55 16.12 13.88
N SER A 78 -34.56 16.80 14.46
CA SER A 78 -34.59 18.25 14.69
C SER A 78 -33.88 19.05 13.57
N GLY A 79 -33.11 18.37 12.72
CA GLY A 79 -32.24 18.99 11.71
C GLY A 79 -31.12 19.81 12.36
N ASP A 80 -30.74 20.92 11.72
CA ASP A 80 -29.69 21.82 12.21
C ASP A 80 -30.17 22.79 13.30
N LYS A 81 -31.31 22.50 13.95
CA LYS A 81 -31.87 23.35 15.00
C LYS A 81 -31.11 23.16 16.31
N GLU A 82 -30.86 24.27 16.98
CA GLU A 82 -30.43 24.27 18.37
C GLU A 82 -31.53 23.64 19.26
N LEU A 83 -31.11 22.78 20.19
CA LEU A 83 -31.96 22.19 21.22
C LEU A 83 -31.46 22.58 22.59
N THR A 84 -32.38 22.98 23.47
CA THR A 84 -32.10 23.07 24.90
C THR A 84 -31.94 21.67 25.51
N LEU A 85 -31.29 21.59 26.67
CA LEU A 85 -31.13 20.33 27.40
C LEU A 85 -32.48 19.69 27.74
N ASP A 86 -33.50 20.48 28.10
CA ASP A 86 -34.84 19.96 28.42
C ASP A 86 -35.56 19.41 27.18
N GLU A 87 -35.46 20.12 26.04
CA GLU A 87 -36.02 19.64 24.78
C GLU A 87 -35.33 18.36 24.31
N LEU A 88 -34.00 18.30 24.40
CA LEU A 88 -33.23 17.10 24.06
C LEU A 88 -33.57 15.95 25.02
N HIS A 89 -33.62 16.22 26.33
CA HIS A 89 -33.94 15.22 27.35
C HIS A 89 -35.32 14.59 27.12
N SER A 90 -36.31 15.38 26.71
CA SER A 90 -37.65 14.88 26.37
C SER A 90 -37.71 13.91 25.18
N LYS A 91 -36.65 13.88 24.35
CA LYS A 91 -36.56 13.09 23.11
C LYS A 91 -35.65 11.86 23.22
N VAL A 92 -34.90 11.73 24.31
CA VAL A 92 -33.85 10.70 24.47
C VAL A 92 -34.11 9.84 25.70
N LYS A 93 -33.44 8.69 25.76
CA LYS A 93 -33.46 7.80 26.92
C LYS A 93 -32.43 8.25 27.96
N GLY A 94 -32.69 7.94 29.22
CA GLY A 94 -31.74 8.14 30.31
C GLY A 94 -32.01 9.38 31.17
N GLU A 95 -31.20 9.52 32.22
CA GLU A 95 -31.33 10.58 33.21
C GLU A 95 -30.62 11.87 32.75
N LYS A 96 -31.16 13.03 33.15
CA LYS A 96 -30.71 14.34 32.67
C LYS A 96 -29.24 14.60 33.01
N GLY A 97 -28.78 14.20 34.20
CA GLY A 97 -27.38 14.29 34.60
C GLY A 97 -26.43 13.48 33.71
N LEU A 98 -26.84 12.27 33.30
CA LEU A 98 -26.08 11.48 32.33
C LEU A 98 -26.04 12.15 30.96
N LEU A 99 -27.18 12.68 30.48
CA LEU A 99 -27.24 13.41 29.20
C LEU A 99 -26.24 14.57 29.17
N VAL A 100 -26.18 15.39 30.23
CA VAL A 100 -25.21 16.49 30.34
C VAL A 100 -23.76 15.99 30.23
N ARG A 101 -23.42 14.87 30.88
CA ARG A 101 -22.05 14.31 30.81
C ARG A 101 -21.69 13.88 29.38
N ILE A 102 -22.63 13.25 28.68
CA ILE A 102 -22.41 12.80 27.31
C ILE A 102 -22.35 13.96 26.33
N MET A 103 -23.21 14.96 26.48
CA MET A 103 -23.18 16.17 25.66
C MET A 103 -21.83 16.91 25.75
N ARG A 104 -21.25 17.02 26.96
CA ARG A 104 -19.89 17.59 27.12
C ARG A 104 -18.84 16.82 26.31
N SER A 105 -18.88 15.49 26.35
CA SER A 105 -17.97 14.65 25.56
C SER A 105 -18.15 14.85 24.05
N LEU A 106 -19.40 14.85 23.57
CA LEU A 106 -19.71 15.08 22.16
C LEU A 106 -19.29 16.48 21.68
N CYS A 107 -19.43 17.49 22.53
CA CYS A 107 -18.96 18.85 22.26
C CYS A 107 -17.44 18.92 22.13
N CYS A 108 -16.69 18.29 23.05
CA CYS A 108 -15.22 18.23 22.96
C CYS A 108 -14.72 17.50 21.70
N LYS A 109 -15.55 16.67 21.07
CA LYS A 109 -15.21 15.90 19.87
C LYS A 109 -15.78 16.50 18.58
N ASN A 110 -16.30 17.73 18.64
CA ASN A 110 -16.90 18.43 17.50
C ASN A 110 -18.02 17.61 16.81
N VAL A 111 -18.72 16.78 17.58
CA VAL A 111 -19.92 16.07 17.10
C VAL A 111 -21.14 16.99 17.20
N CYS A 112 -21.15 17.86 18.20
CA CYS A 112 -22.09 18.96 18.37
C CYS A 112 -21.36 20.17 18.95
N LYS A 113 -22.01 21.33 18.96
CA LYS A 113 -21.49 22.56 19.58
C LYS A 113 -22.39 22.97 20.74
N GLU A 114 -21.80 23.35 21.85
CA GLU A 114 -22.51 24.06 22.93
C GLU A 114 -22.52 25.56 22.58
N THR A 115 -23.71 26.08 22.26
CA THR A 115 -23.90 27.48 21.81
C THR A 115 -24.19 28.44 22.97
N GLY A 116 -24.60 27.88 24.11
CA GLY A 116 -24.81 28.55 25.38
C GLY A 116 -25.03 27.49 26.46
N GLN A 117 -25.16 27.91 27.72
CA GLN A 117 -25.41 26.97 28.81
C GLN A 117 -26.63 26.10 28.50
N ASP A 118 -26.45 24.78 28.54
CA ASP A 118 -27.48 23.78 28.31
C ASP A 118 -28.18 23.91 26.94
N ARG A 119 -27.44 24.36 25.91
CA ARG A 119 -27.91 24.53 24.52
C ARG A 119 -26.94 23.91 23.53
N TYR A 120 -27.46 23.02 22.68
CA TYR A 120 -26.65 22.21 21.79
C TYR A 120 -27.14 22.30 20.34
N CYS A 121 -26.20 22.43 19.42
CA CYS A 121 -26.45 22.37 17.98
C CYS A 121 -25.67 21.19 17.37
N PRO A 122 -26.32 20.26 16.64
CA PRO A 122 -25.61 19.17 15.99
C PRO A 122 -24.67 19.67 14.90
N LEU A 123 -23.55 18.96 14.70
CA LEU A 123 -22.66 19.17 13.56
C LEU A 123 -22.75 17.99 12.59
N GLN A 124 -22.12 18.10 11.42
CA GLN A 124 -22.21 17.10 10.35
C GLN A 124 -21.93 15.66 10.83
N LEU A 125 -20.96 15.48 11.74
CA LEU A 125 -20.62 14.18 12.31
C LEU A 125 -21.78 13.53 13.08
N ALA A 126 -22.63 14.30 13.77
CA ALA A 126 -23.77 13.76 14.52
C ALA A 126 -24.72 12.99 13.61
N PHE A 127 -24.97 13.49 12.40
CA PHE A 127 -25.86 12.86 11.44
C PHE A 127 -25.28 11.56 10.85
N LEU A 128 -23.95 11.38 10.90
CA LEU A 128 -23.31 10.12 10.50
C LEU A 128 -23.46 9.01 11.55
N PHE A 129 -23.75 9.34 12.80
CA PHE A 129 -23.88 8.36 13.87
C PHE A 129 -25.32 7.93 14.17
N VAL A 130 -26.28 8.41 13.38
CA VAL A 130 -27.71 8.04 13.46
C VAL A 130 -27.88 6.52 13.35
N ASN A 131 -28.83 5.95 14.11
CA ASN A 131 -29.07 4.51 14.10
C ASN A 131 -29.55 4.04 12.71
N GLY A 132 -28.98 2.94 12.21
CA GLY A 132 -29.30 2.39 10.88
C GLY A 132 -28.54 3.05 9.73
N MET A 133 -27.78 4.13 9.96
CA MET A 133 -26.79 4.59 8.99
C MET A 133 -25.58 3.66 8.96
N PRO A 134 -24.98 3.39 7.79
CA PRO A 134 -23.80 2.53 7.70
C PRO A 134 -22.64 2.95 8.64
N THR A 135 -22.41 4.26 8.77
CA THR A 135 -21.41 4.83 9.70
C THR A 135 -21.82 4.71 11.17
N GLY A 136 -23.11 4.63 11.47
CA GLY A 136 -23.59 4.32 12.82
C GLY A 136 -23.39 2.85 13.18
N GLU A 137 -23.59 1.94 12.22
CA GLU A 137 -23.31 0.52 12.37
C GLU A 137 -21.80 0.22 12.49
N LEU A 138 -20.96 1.00 11.82
CA LEU A 138 -19.50 1.00 12.00
C LEU A 138 -19.10 1.23 13.47
N ILE A 139 -19.70 2.21 14.14
CA ILE A 139 -19.46 2.48 15.56
C ILE A 139 -19.85 1.27 16.42
N LYS A 140 -20.99 0.64 16.14
CA LYS A 140 -21.45 -0.55 16.90
C LYS A 140 -20.49 -1.72 16.73
N HIS A 141 -20.07 -1.99 15.50
CA HIS A 141 -19.14 -3.08 15.18
C HIS A 141 -17.79 -2.90 15.88
N PHE A 142 -17.14 -1.74 15.73
CA PHE A 142 -15.84 -1.50 16.36
C PHE A 142 -15.93 -1.38 17.89
N TYR A 143 -17.04 -0.87 18.44
CA TYR A 143 -17.26 -0.90 19.88
C TYR A 143 -17.37 -2.33 20.42
N ALA A 144 -18.04 -3.24 19.71
CA ALA A 144 -18.11 -4.65 20.10
C ALA A 144 -16.71 -5.30 20.07
N ASN A 145 -15.92 -5.03 19.03
CA ASN A 145 -14.56 -5.56 18.89
C ASN A 145 -13.61 -5.10 20.02
N MET A 146 -13.84 -3.93 20.63
CA MET A 146 -13.04 -3.48 21.79
C MET A 146 -13.00 -4.50 22.93
N ARG A 147 -13.99 -5.38 23.04
CA ARG A 147 -13.98 -6.47 24.03
C ARG A 147 -12.80 -7.42 23.79
N ALA A 148 -12.47 -7.72 22.54
CA ALA A 148 -11.27 -8.49 22.17
C ALA A 148 -9.99 -7.69 22.44
N SER A 149 -9.96 -6.42 22.04
CA SER A 149 -8.79 -5.55 22.24
C SER A 149 -8.43 -5.39 23.72
N ALA A 150 -9.43 -5.35 24.61
CA ALA A 150 -9.25 -5.28 26.06
C ALA A 150 -8.64 -6.55 26.68
N ARG A 151 -8.61 -7.67 25.96
CA ARG A 151 -8.11 -8.98 26.42
C ARG A 151 -6.81 -9.41 25.75
N LEU A 152 -6.21 -8.55 24.92
CA LEU A 152 -4.95 -8.86 24.24
C LEU A 152 -3.83 -9.23 25.21
N TYR A 153 -3.64 -8.44 26.28
CA TYR A 153 -2.60 -8.72 27.27
C TYR A 153 -2.76 -10.12 27.88
N ASP A 154 -3.96 -10.43 28.39
CA ASP A 154 -4.25 -11.73 29.02
C ASP A 154 -4.02 -12.89 28.03
N TYR A 155 -4.45 -12.73 26.78
CA TYR A 155 -4.27 -13.74 25.75
C TYR A 155 -2.80 -13.99 25.45
N PHE A 156 -2.02 -12.94 25.21
CA PHE A 156 -0.62 -13.08 24.82
C PHE A 156 0.27 -13.51 25.98
N GLU A 157 -0.02 -13.07 27.20
CA GLU A 157 0.68 -13.55 28.41
C GLU A 157 0.49 -15.06 28.59
N ALA A 158 -0.75 -15.56 28.42
CA ALA A 158 -1.05 -16.99 28.53
C ALA A 158 -0.42 -17.84 27.41
N ASN A 159 -0.19 -17.26 26.23
CA ASN A 159 0.28 -17.95 25.03
C ASN A 159 1.76 -17.68 24.69
N GLY A 160 2.53 -17.10 25.61
CA GLY A 160 3.97 -16.88 25.42
C GLY A 160 4.29 -15.93 24.26
N TYR A 161 3.43 -14.94 24.03
CA TYR A 161 3.60 -13.89 23.01
C TYR A 161 3.83 -14.40 21.58
N GLN A 162 3.24 -15.55 21.25
CA GLN A 162 3.28 -16.09 19.89
C GLN A 162 2.22 -15.46 19.02
N ASN A 163 2.55 -15.21 17.74
CA ASN A 163 1.57 -14.75 16.77
C ASN A 163 0.51 -15.84 16.55
N PRO A 164 -0.80 -15.55 16.72
CA PRO A 164 -1.82 -16.56 16.54
C PRO A 164 -1.91 -17.00 15.07
N THR A 165 -2.14 -18.29 14.84
CA THR A 165 -2.21 -18.88 13.48
C THR A 165 -3.37 -19.85 13.30
N ASP A 166 -4.17 -20.07 14.36
CA ASP A 166 -5.41 -20.83 14.31
C ASP A 166 -6.59 -19.86 14.39
N SER A 167 -7.45 -19.88 13.38
CA SER A 167 -8.64 -19.03 13.31
C SER A 167 -9.67 -19.32 14.41
N TYR A 168 -9.56 -20.47 15.08
CA TYR A 168 -10.40 -20.87 16.21
C TYR A 168 -9.77 -20.59 17.58
N ASP A 169 -8.57 -20.00 17.60
CA ASP A 169 -7.86 -19.58 18.81
C ASP A 169 -7.28 -18.18 18.58
N ALA A 170 -8.12 -17.17 18.81
CA ALA A 170 -7.80 -15.76 18.74
C ALA A 170 -8.16 -15.08 20.08
N PRO A 171 -7.64 -13.86 20.33
CA PRO A 171 -8.11 -13.02 21.44
C PRO A 171 -9.64 -12.87 21.50
N PHE A 172 -10.31 -12.87 20.35
CA PHE A 172 -11.77 -12.88 20.25
C PHE A 172 -12.42 -14.05 21.02
N GLN A 173 -11.96 -15.29 20.85
CA GLN A 173 -12.54 -16.45 21.54
C GLN A 173 -12.42 -16.31 23.07
N LEU A 174 -11.26 -15.85 23.55
CA LEU A 174 -11.06 -15.55 24.97
C LEU A 174 -11.98 -14.45 25.48
N ALA A 175 -12.17 -13.40 24.68
CA ALA A 175 -12.95 -12.24 25.07
C ALA A 175 -14.45 -12.53 25.11
N PHE A 176 -14.95 -13.30 24.16
CA PHE A 176 -16.38 -13.62 24.00
C PHE A 176 -16.79 -14.96 24.64
N ASP A 177 -15.82 -15.70 25.21
CA ASP A 177 -16.04 -17.02 25.83
C ASP A 177 -16.76 -17.98 24.88
N THR A 178 -16.17 -18.14 23.68
CA THR A 178 -16.72 -19.00 22.62
C THR A 178 -15.63 -19.84 21.98
N LYS A 179 -16.02 -20.96 21.38
CA LYS A 179 -15.16 -21.81 20.53
C LYS A 179 -15.45 -21.62 19.04
N ASP A 180 -16.46 -20.82 18.71
CA ASP A 180 -16.85 -20.54 17.34
C ASP A 180 -15.79 -19.69 16.64
N HIS A 181 -15.66 -19.85 15.32
CA HIS A 181 -15.03 -18.84 14.49
C HIS A 181 -15.87 -17.53 14.51
N TYR A 182 -15.26 -16.37 14.25
CA TYR A 182 -15.97 -15.08 14.26
C TYR A 182 -17.25 -15.09 13.41
N PHE A 183 -17.19 -15.60 12.18
CA PHE A 183 -18.37 -15.70 11.31
C PHE A 183 -19.45 -16.67 11.80
N GLU A 184 -19.07 -17.76 12.48
CA GLU A 184 -20.03 -18.68 13.10
C GLU A 184 -20.72 -18.01 14.30
N TRP A 185 -19.98 -17.21 15.06
CA TRP A 185 -20.52 -16.41 16.15
C TRP A 185 -21.47 -15.33 15.62
N LEU A 186 -21.10 -14.60 14.55
CA LEU A 186 -21.99 -13.60 13.93
C LEU A 186 -23.31 -14.22 13.47
N ALA A 187 -23.30 -15.41 12.87
CA ALA A 187 -24.51 -16.11 12.46
C ALA A 187 -25.48 -16.40 13.63
N LYS A 188 -24.96 -16.51 14.86
CA LYS A 188 -25.75 -16.68 16.10
C LYS A 188 -26.15 -15.36 16.75
N ASN A 189 -25.60 -14.23 16.29
CA ASN A 189 -25.78 -12.89 16.85
C ASN A 189 -26.23 -11.89 15.77
N PRO A 190 -27.54 -11.87 15.40
CA PRO A 190 -28.04 -11.12 14.25
C PRO A 190 -27.78 -9.61 14.30
N ALA A 191 -27.73 -9.01 15.50
CA ALA A 191 -27.44 -7.60 15.66
C ALA A 191 -25.99 -7.26 15.24
N ASP A 192 -25.04 -8.10 15.64
CA ASP A 192 -23.63 -7.97 15.28
C ASP A 192 -23.39 -8.33 13.81
N GLN A 193 -24.08 -9.36 13.29
CA GLN A 193 -24.06 -9.69 11.85
C GLN A 193 -24.52 -8.50 11.01
N LYS A 194 -25.62 -7.84 11.39
CA LYS A 194 -26.12 -6.64 10.70
C LYS A 194 -25.10 -5.50 10.74
N ALA A 195 -24.47 -5.28 11.90
CA ALA A 195 -23.47 -4.23 12.06
C ALA A 195 -22.22 -4.52 11.21
N PHE A 196 -21.77 -5.77 11.18
CA PHE A 196 -20.68 -6.25 10.33
C PHE A 196 -21.01 -6.06 8.83
N ASN A 197 -22.14 -6.59 8.36
CA ASN A 197 -22.57 -6.49 6.97
C ASN A 197 -22.65 -5.03 6.51
N SER A 198 -23.23 -4.16 7.34
CA SER A 198 -23.31 -2.72 7.06
C SER A 198 -21.93 -2.07 6.99
N THR A 199 -21.01 -2.44 7.88
CA THR A 199 -19.62 -1.94 7.90
C THR A 199 -18.86 -2.34 6.64
N MET A 200 -19.02 -3.58 6.17
CA MET A 200 -18.39 -4.05 4.94
C MET A 200 -18.84 -3.27 3.69
N THR A 201 -19.99 -2.60 3.73
CA THR A 201 -20.42 -1.73 2.62
C THR A 201 -19.64 -0.40 2.51
N LEU A 202 -19.00 0.04 3.59
CA LEU A 202 -18.31 1.34 3.65
C LEU A 202 -16.94 1.33 2.98
N GLY A 203 -16.28 0.16 2.88
CA GLY A 203 -14.94 0.02 2.31
C GLY A 203 -14.80 0.56 0.88
N ARG A 204 -15.90 0.61 0.12
CA ARG A 204 -15.97 1.19 -1.23
C ARG A 204 -15.71 2.70 -1.27
N ARG A 205 -16.26 3.46 -0.31
CA ARG A 205 -16.23 4.94 -0.35
C ARG A 205 -14.84 5.55 -0.15
N VAL A 206 -13.84 4.74 0.20
CA VAL A 206 -12.50 5.19 0.60
C VAL A 206 -11.40 4.79 -0.42
N ARG A 207 -11.68 3.90 -1.37
CA ARG A 207 -10.64 3.24 -2.19
C ARG A 207 -10.27 3.92 -3.51
N GLY A 208 -10.79 5.10 -3.80
CA GLY A 208 -10.44 5.84 -5.02
C GLY A 208 -11.09 5.20 -6.24
N LYS A 209 -10.30 4.66 -7.17
CA LYS A 209 -10.80 3.98 -8.37
C LYS A 209 -11.23 2.54 -8.06
N GLU A 210 -12.26 2.07 -8.75
CA GLU A 210 -12.68 0.67 -8.68
C GLU A 210 -11.69 -0.26 -9.40
N TRP A 211 -11.70 -1.55 -9.01
CA TRP A 211 -10.73 -2.53 -9.54
C TRP A 211 -10.81 -2.67 -11.06
N PHE A 212 -12.01 -2.59 -11.63
CA PHE A 212 -12.25 -2.73 -13.06
C PHE A 212 -11.91 -1.48 -13.87
N GLU A 213 -11.60 -0.35 -13.21
CA GLU A 213 -11.07 0.85 -13.87
C GLU A 213 -9.56 0.75 -14.13
N VAL A 214 -8.85 -0.04 -13.32
CA VAL A 214 -7.39 -0.26 -13.47
C VAL A 214 -7.05 -1.62 -14.06
N PHE A 215 -7.94 -2.59 -13.92
CA PHE A 215 -7.79 -3.91 -14.51
C PHE A 215 -8.20 -3.90 -15.99
N PRO A 216 -7.46 -4.55 -16.90
CA PRO A 216 -7.76 -4.58 -18.33
C PRO A 216 -8.93 -5.53 -18.67
N VAL A 217 -10.14 -5.15 -18.26
CA VAL A 217 -11.38 -5.92 -18.41
C VAL A 217 -11.59 -6.38 -19.84
N GLY A 218 -11.55 -5.46 -20.82
CA GLY A 218 -11.84 -5.79 -22.22
C GLY A 218 -10.87 -6.81 -22.85
N GLU A 219 -9.64 -6.90 -22.36
CA GLU A 219 -8.65 -7.88 -22.84
C GLU A 219 -8.77 -9.22 -22.12
N LYS A 220 -8.95 -9.18 -20.79
CA LYS A 220 -8.83 -10.38 -19.94
C LYS A 220 -10.16 -11.07 -19.67
N LEU A 221 -11.27 -10.36 -19.71
CA LEU A 221 -12.61 -10.88 -19.41
C LEU A 221 -13.45 -11.02 -20.67
N GLN A 222 -13.13 -12.05 -21.45
CA GLN A 222 -13.90 -12.49 -22.61
C GLN A 222 -14.34 -13.94 -22.42
N ALA A 223 -15.63 -14.19 -22.55
CA ALA A 223 -16.24 -15.51 -22.42
C ALA A 223 -17.37 -15.70 -23.44
N SER A 224 -17.77 -16.95 -23.69
CA SER A 224 -19.04 -17.24 -24.37
C SER A 224 -20.21 -16.97 -23.44
N SER A 225 -21.41 -16.75 -24.00
CA SER A 225 -22.61 -16.38 -23.23
C SER A 225 -23.09 -17.46 -22.24
N ASP A 226 -22.78 -18.73 -22.49
CA ASP A 226 -23.11 -19.88 -21.65
C ASP A 226 -22.12 -20.10 -20.48
N ARG A 227 -20.92 -19.50 -20.58
CA ARG A 227 -19.86 -19.61 -19.57
C ARG A 227 -20.04 -18.53 -18.50
N ALA A 228 -19.73 -18.88 -17.24
CA ALA A 228 -19.59 -17.87 -16.20
C ALA A 228 -18.40 -16.95 -16.52
N LEU A 229 -18.67 -15.67 -16.73
CA LEU A 229 -17.66 -14.66 -17.00
C LEU A 229 -16.89 -14.34 -15.71
N LEU A 230 -17.62 -14.09 -14.63
CA LEU A 230 -17.06 -13.67 -13.35
C LEU A 230 -17.83 -14.33 -12.21
N VAL A 231 -17.11 -15.03 -11.33
CA VAL A 231 -17.62 -15.60 -10.07
C VAL A 231 -17.03 -14.79 -8.92
N ASP A 232 -17.85 -14.00 -8.25
CA ASP A 232 -17.49 -13.17 -7.09
C ASP A 232 -17.69 -13.99 -5.80
N ILE A 233 -16.59 -14.44 -5.19
CA ILE A 233 -16.57 -15.32 -4.03
C ILE A 233 -16.36 -14.48 -2.77
N GLY A 234 -17.29 -14.55 -1.82
CA GLY A 234 -17.31 -13.66 -0.66
C GLY A 234 -17.74 -12.24 -1.04
N GLY A 235 -18.61 -12.11 -2.05
CA GLY A 235 -18.99 -10.82 -2.63
C GLY A 235 -19.96 -10.00 -1.78
N GLY A 236 -20.35 -10.50 -0.60
CA GLY A 236 -21.35 -9.91 0.27
C GLY A 236 -22.71 -9.83 -0.43
N ILE A 237 -23.30 -8.64 -0.44
CA ILE A 237 -24.57 -8.38 -1.14
C ILE A 237 -24.39 -7.94 -2.60
N GLY A 238 -23.22 -8.21 -3.20
CA GLY A 238 -23.00 -8.17 -4.66
C GLY A 238 -22.71 -6.80 -5.28
N HIS A 239 -22.35 -5.80 -4.48
CA HIS A 239 -22.17 -4.44 -4.97
C HIS A 239 -21.14 -4.29 -6.10
N ASP A 240 -20.00 -4.98 -6.01
CA ASP A 240 -18.95 -4.88 -7.04
C ASP A 240 -19.42 -5.47 -8.35
N LEU A 241 -20.14 -6.59 -8.26
CA LEU A 241 -20.68 -7.27 -9.41
C LEU A 241 -21.81 -6.45 -10.06
N ILE A 242 -22.62 -5.75 -9.25
CA ILE A 242 -23.65 -4.81 -9.71
C ILE A 242 -23.00 -3.65 -10.47
N GLU A 243 -21.98 -3.02 -9.90
CA GLU A 243 -21.30 -1.87 -10.52
C GLU A 243 -20.51 -2.29 -11.77
N PHE A 244 -19.81 -3.42 -11.71
CA PHE A 244 -19.16 -4.03 -12.86
C PHE A 244 -20.14 -4.25 -14.01
N LYS A 245 -21.33 -4.78 -13.73
CA LYS A 245 -22.38 -4.97 -14.75
C LYS A 245 -22.88 -3.64 -15.33
N GLN A 246 -23.07 -2.62 -14.49
CA GLN A 246 -23.49 -1.30 -14.96
C GLN A 246 -22.45 -0.66 -15.88
N GLN A 247 -21.17 -0.86 -15.58
CA GLN A 247 -20.06 -0.32 -16.38
C GLN A 247 -19.83 -1.12 -17.67
N PHE A 248 -20.08 -2.44 -17.65
CA PHE A 248 -19.83 -3.33 -18.79
C PHE A 248 -21.08 -4.17 -19.16
N PRO A 249 -22.20 -3.53 -19.54
CA PRO A 249 -23.47 -4.24 -19.78
C PRO A 249 -23.42 -5.18 -21.00
N GLU A 250 -22.51 -4.93 -21.94
CA GLU A 250 -22.36 -5.69 -23.19
C GLU A 250 -21.45 -6.92 -23.07
N LEU A 251 -20.81 -7.14 -21.92
CA LEU A 251 -19.92 -8.30 -21.77
C LEU A 251 -20.76 -9.59 -21.69
N PRO A 252 -20.53 -10.55 -22.60
CA PRO A 252 -21.26 -11.82 -22.59
C PRO A 252 -20.81 -12.72 -21.44
N GLY A 253 -21.74 -13.53 -20.94
CA GLY A 253 -21.49 -14.57 -19.95
C GLY A 253 -22.24 -14.33 -18.64
N ARG A 254 -22.30 -15.36 -17.80
CA ARG A 254 -23.02 -15.32 -16.52
C ARG A 254 -22.17 -14.61 -15.47
N LEU A 255 -22.80 -13.76 -14.66
CA LEU A 255 -22.22 -13.18 -13.45
C LEU A 255 -22.78 -13.92 -12.25
N VAL A 256 -21.90 -14.44 -11.39
CA VAL A 256 -22.30 -15.25 -10.23
C VAL A 256 -21.77 -14.62 -8.96
N LEU A 257 -22.66 -14.32 -8.02
CA LEU A 257 -22.36 -13.89 -6.66
C LEU A 257 -22.39 -15.11 -5.74
N GLN A 258 -21.35 -15.31 -4.94
CA GLN A 258 -21.25 -16.36 -3.95
C GLN A 258 -20.94 -15.80 -2.57
N ASP A 259 -21.71 -16.22 -1.58
CA ASP A 259 -21.45 -15.92 -0.16
C ASP A 259 -22.13 -16.98 0.74
N LEU A 260 -21.90 -16.88 2.06
CA LEU A 260 -22.53 -17.74 3.04
C LEU A 260 -24.07 -17.62 3.00
N PRO A 261 -24.82 -18.68 3.36
CA PRO A 261 -26.28 -18.69 3.33
C PRO A 261 -26.94 -17.45 3.93
N GLN A 262 -26.53 -17.07 5.14
CA GLN A 262 -27.09 -15.94 5.88
C GLN A 262 -26.82 -14.59 5.21
N VAL A 263 -25.72 -14.43 4.47
CA VAL A 263 -25.39 -13.18 3.77
C VAL A 263 -26.24 -13.05 2.51
N ILE A 264 -26.41 -14.14 1.77
CA ILE A 264 -27.28 -14.19 0.59
C ILE A 264 -28.75 -13.97 0.99
N ASP A 265 -29.18 -14.55 2.11
CA ASP A 265 -30.55 -14.38 2.63
C ASP A 265 -30.82 -12.93 3.10
N ASP A 266 -29.79 -12.17 3.49
CA ASP A 266 -29.87 -10.76 3.89
C ASP A 266 -29.99 -9.77 2.69
N ILE A 267 -29.94 -10.25 1.45
CA ILE A 267 -30.09 -9.41 0.25
C ILE A 267 -31.54 -8.88 0.17
N SER A 268 -31.73 -7.67 0.67
CA SER A 268 -33.07 -7.04 0.76
C SER A 268 -33.65 -6.55 -0.57
N GLN A 269 -32.82 -6.31 -1.58
CA GLN A 269 -33.23 -5.82 -2.90
C GLN A 269 -32.88 -6.85 -3.97
N PRO A 270 -33.76 -7.13 -4.94
CA PRO A 270 -33.44 -8.05 -6.03
C PRO A 270 -32.17 -7.64 -6.76
N LEU A 271 -31.30 -8.61 -7.03
CA LEU A 271 -30.12 -8.37 -7.87
C LEU A 271 -30.56 -8.04 -9.30
N PRO A 272 -29.82 -7.17 -10.02
CA PRO A 272 -30.07 -6.89 -11.43
C PRO A 272 -30.10 -8.16 -12.29
N ASP A 273 -30.99 -8.18 -13.29
CA ASP A 273 -31.16 -9.29 -14.23
C ASP A 273 -29.82 -9.77 -14.81
N GLY A 274 -29.51 -11.06 -14.69
CA GLY A 274 -28.26 -11.66 -15.16
C GLY A 274 -27.12 -11.66 -14.15
N ILE A 275 -27.40 -11.37 -12.87
CA ILE A 275 -26.57 -11.77 -11.74
C ILE A 275 -27.27 -12.89 -10.99
N GLU A 276 -26.58 -14.01 -10.80
CA GLU A 276 -27.08 -15.18 -10.06
C GLU A 276 -26.45 -15.23 -8.67
N ALA A 277 -27.25 -15.28 -7.60
CA ALA A 277 -26.76 -15.47 -6.23
C ALA A 277 -26.76 -16.96 -5.85
N ILE A 278 -25.64 -17.45 -5.34
CA ILE A 278 -25.44 -18.84 -4.92
C ILE A 278 -24.90 -18.87 -3.48
N LYS A 279 -25.57 -19.64 -2.62
CA LYS A 279 -25.09 -19.93 -1.27
C LYS A 279 -23.88 -20.86 -1.36
N TYR A 280 -22.73 -20.45 -0.85
CA TYR A 280 -21.48 -21.18 -1.00
C TYR A 280 -20.53 -20.96 0.17
N ASP A 281 -19.91 -22.05 0.63
CA ASP A 281 -18.78 -22.04 1.57
C ASP A 281 -17.48 -22.24 0.77
N MET A 282 -16.62 -21.22 0.78
CA MET A 282 -15.35 -21.22 0.04
C MET A 282 -14.36 -22.32 0.43
N PHE A 283 -14.58 -23.01 1.56
CA PHE A 283 -13.75 -24.14 1.98
C PHE A 283 -14.22 -25.49 1.40
N THR A 284 -15.36 -25.51 0.72
CA THR A 284 -15.91 -26.67 0.00
C THR A 284 -15.53 -26.63 -1.50
N PRO A 285 -15.67 -27.72 -2.27
CA PRO A 285 -15.37 -27.69 -3.70
C PRO A 285 -16.19 -26.65 -4.46
N GLN A 286 -15.52 -25.81 -5.26
CA GLN A 286 -16.15 -24.74 -6.02
C GLN A 286 -17.16 -25.30 -7.05
N PRO A 287 -18.47 -24.96 -6.93
CA PRO A 287 -19.52 -25.52 -7.77
C PRO A 287 -19.51 -24.99 -9.21
N ILE A 288 -19.07 -23.76 -9.44
CA ILE A 288 -18.98 -23.19 -10.78
C ILE A 288 -17.63 -23.57 -11.38
N ARG A 289 -17.63 -24.54 -12.30
CA ARG A 289 -16.40 -25.02 -12.95
C ARG A 289 -16.16 -24.30 -14.27
N GLY A 290 -14.88 -24.06 -14.54
CA GLY A 290 -14.40 -23.48 -15.78
C GLY A 290 -14.79 -22.02 -16.01
N ALA A 291 -15.16 -21.25 -14.98
CA ALA A 291 -15.46 -19.82 -15.14
C ALA A 291 -14.27 -19.07 -15.76
N LYS A 292 -14.52 -17.96 -16.48
CA LYS A 292 -13.44 -17.17 -17.07
C LYS A 292 -12.60 -16.49 -15.98
N ALA A 293 -13.24 -15.92 -14.98
CA ALA A 293 -12.58 -15.36 -13.81
C ALA A 293 -13.27 -15.77 -12.51
N TYR A 294 -12.44 -16.04 -11.50
CA TYR A 294 -12.84 -16.09 -10.10
C TYR A 294 -12.29 -14.85 -9.42
N TYR A 295 -13.13 -14.18 -8.65
CA TYR A 295 -12.83 -12.92 -7.99
C TYR A 295 -13.01 -13.06 -6.49
N MET A 296 -12.07 -12.51 -5.73
CA MET A 296 -12.15 -12.43 -4.26
C MET A 296 -11.69 -11.03 -3.85
N ARG A 297 -12.49 -10.33 -3.04
CA ARG A 297 -12.12 -9.02 -2.51
C ARG A 297 -12.28 -8.96 -1.01
N THR A 298 -11.20 -8.59 -0.31
CA THR A 298 -11.19 -8.46 1.16
C THR A 298 -11.83 -9.68 1.82
N VAL A 299 -11.37 -10.86 1.40
CA VAL A 299 -11.85 -12.16 1.91
C VAL A 299 -10.71 -12.85 2.62
N LEU A 300 -9.56 -12.99 1.96
CA LEU A 300 -8.45 -13.79 2.46
C LEU A 300 -7.65 -13.09 3.57
N HIS A 301 -7.86 -11.79 3.78
CA HIS A 301 -7.29 -11.07 4.92
C HIS A 301 -7.92 -11.48 6.26
N ASP A 302 -9.11 -12.08 6.26
CA ASP A 302 -9.75 -12.63 7.46
C ASP A 302 -9.25 -14.04 7.83
N TRP A 303 -8.30 -14.60 7.05
CA TRP A 303 -7.86 -15.98 7.23
C TRP A 303 -6.35 -16.14 7.34
N PRO A 304 -5.85 -16.94 8.32
CA PRO A 304 -4.47 -17.38 8.35
C PRO A 304 -4.08 -18.14 7.07
N ALA A 305 -2.78 -18.24 6.81
CA ALA A 305 -2.25 -18.81 5.56
C ALA A 305 -2.81 -20.21 5.24
N LYS A 306 -2.96 -21.08 6.25
CA LYS A 306 -3.47 -22.45 6.07
C LYS A 306 -4.88 -22.47 5.48
N GLN A 307 -5.80 -21.66 6.03
CA GLN A 307 -7.18 -21.56 5.59
C GLN A 307 -7.26 -20.85 4.23
N ALA A 308 -6.50 -19.77 4.05
CA ALA A 308 -6.46 -19.05 2.77
C ALA A 308 -5.97 -19.94 1.61
N VAL A 309 -4.91 -20.74 1.82
CA VAL A 309 -4.43 -21.71 0.83
C VAL A 309 -5.47 -22.78 0.53
N LYS A 310 -6.22 -23.25 1.54
CA LYS A 310 -7.33 -24.20 1.33
C LYS A 310 -8.40 -23.61 0.41
N ALA A 311 -8.88 -22.40 0.68
CA ALA A 311 -9.88 -21.73 -0.15
C ALA A 311 -9.37 -21.51 -1.60
N LEU A 312 -8.14 -21.01 -1.74
CA LEU A 312 -7.49 -20.84 -3.04
C LEU A 312 -7.36 -22.16 -3.82
N THR A 313 -7.10 -23.27 -3.12
CA THR A 313 -7.03 -24.60 -3.75
C THR A 313 -8.37 -25.02 -4.35
N GLN A 314 -9.49 -24.77 -3.66
CA GLN A 314 -10.84 -25.05 -4.19
C GLN A 314 -11.11 -24.28 -5.49
N VAL A 315 -10.67 -23.01 -5.55
CA VAL A 315 -10.78 -22.19 -6.76
C VAL A 315 -9.91 -22.76 -7.88
N ARG A 316 -8.63 -23.05 -7.60
CA ARG A 316 -7.69 -23.59 -8.58
C ARG A 316 -8.19 -24.87 -9.23
N GLU A 317 -8.77 -25.77 -8.44
CA GLU A 317 -9.33 -27.03 -8.95
C GLU A 317 -10.47 -26.81 -9.95
N ALA A 318 -11.30 -25.80 -9.75
CA ALA A 318 -12.40 -25.46 -10.64
C ALA A 318 -11.99 -24.68 -11.91
N MET A 319 -10.75 -24.18 -12.01
CA MET A 319 -10.29 -23.41 -13.17
C MET A 319 -10.20 -24.23 -14.46
N ALA A 320 -10.53 -23.61 -15.60
CA ALA A 320 -10.15 -24.08 -16.94
C ALA A 320 -8.74 -23.59 -17.31
N GLU A 321 -8.22 -24.00 -18.47
CA GLU A 321 -6.87 -23.63 -18.94
C GLU A 321 -6.67 -22.11 -19.13
N ASP A 322 -7.74 -21.40 -19.50
CA ASP A 322 -7.72 -19.96 -19.73
C ASP A 322 -8.40 -19.15 -18.61
N SER A 323 -8.73 -19.81 -17.50
CA SER A 323 -9.30 -19.14 -16.32
C SER A 323 -8.25 -18.29 -15.63
N ILE A 324 -8.71 -17.22 -14.99
CA ILE A 324 -7.88 -16.35 -14.16
C ILE A 324 -8.46 -16.21 -12.75
N LEU A 325 -7.58 -15.97 -11.79
CA LEU A 325 -7.94 -15.51 -10.45
C LEU A 325 -7.62 -14.02 -10.36
N ILE A 326 -8.59 -13.22 -9.93
CA ILE A 326 -8.44 -11.80 -9.63
C ILE A 326 -8.59 -11.65 -8.12
N LEU A 327 -7.49 -11.39 -7.42
CA LEU A 327 -7.47 -11.18 -5.98
C LEU A 327 -7.33 -9.68 -5.69
N ASN A 328 -8.36 -9.06 -5.14
CA ASN A 328 -8.38 -7.64 -4.80
C ASN A 328 -8.29 -7.47 -3.28
N GLU A 329 -7.08 -7.29 -2.77
CA GLU A 329 -6.83 -7.33 -1.33
C GLU A 329 -6.15 -6.06 -0.84
N ASN A 330 -6.30 -5.84 0.47
CA ASN A 330 -5.52 -4.84 1.16
C ASN A 330 -4.03 -5.17 1.07
N CYS A 331 -3.21 -4.16 0.77
CA CYS A 331 -1.76 -4.34 0.70
C CYS A 331 -1.07 -3.29 1.56
N ILE A 332 -0.42 -3.74 2.63
CA ILE A 332 0.38 -2.86 3.47
C ILE A 332 1.80 -2.68 2.88
N PRO A 333 2.45 -1.52 3.07
CA PRO A 333 3.81 -1.34 2.60
C PRO A 333 4.79 -2.16 3.45
N GLU A 334 5.94 -2.52 2.88
CA GLU A 334 7.01 -3.27 3.59
C GLU A 334 7.65 -2.43 4.72
N SER A 335 7.52 -1.11 4.67
CA SER A 335 8.01 -0.18 5.69
C SER A 335 7.13 1.08 5.74
N ASN A 336 7.26 1.86 6.81
CA ASN A 336 6.48 3.09 7.02
C ASN A 336 4.96 2.86 6.94
N VAL A 337 4.51 1.76 7.56
CA VAL A 337 3.09 1.40 7.62
C VAL A 337 2.29 2.51 8.29
N SER A 338 1.20 2.92 7.65
CA SER A 338 0.34 3.98 8.20
C SER A 338 -0.33 3.50 9.49
N TRP A 339 -0.62 4.44 10.41
CA TRP A 339 -1.37 4.14 11.65
C TRP A 339 -2.64 3.32 11.38
N HIS A 340 -3.42 3.71 10.37
CA HIS A 340 -4.65 3.00 10.01
C HIS A 340 -4.37 1.55 9.60
N SER A 341 -3.36 1.31 8.74
CA SER A 341 -3.00 -0.03 8.30
C SER A 341 -2.56 -0.92 9.48
N THR A 342 -1.84 -0.35 10.45
CA THR A 342 -1.45 -1.07 11.67
C THR A 342 -2.65 -1.42 12.54
N VAL A 343 -3.60 -0.49 12.72
CA VAL A 343 -4.81 -0.77 13.51
C VAL A 343 -5.67 -1.86 12.84
N VAL A 344 -5.81 -1.83 11.51
CA VAL A 344 -6.53 -2.89 10.79
C VAL A 344 -5.82 -4.23 10.92
N ASP A 345 -4.50 -4.29 10.78
CA ASP A 345 -3.73 -5.52 10.96
C ASP A 345 -3.91 -6.13 12.35
N ILE A 346 -3.82 -5.31 13.40
CA ILE A 346 -4.10 -5.75 14.79
C ILE A 346 -5.55 -6.21 14.95
N THR A 347 -6.50 -5.56 14.27
CA THR A 347 -7.90 -6.00 14.26
C THR A 347 -8.04 -7.39 13.60
N MET A 348 -7.35 -7.64 12.49
CA MET A 348 -7.35 -8.94 11.83
C MET A 348 -6.75 -10.03 12.72
N MET A 349 -5.67 -9.71 13.43
CA MET A 349 -5.04 -10.60 14.39
C MET A 349 -5.96 -10.91 15.58
N GLU A 350 -6.58 -9.90 16.19
CA GLU A 350 -7.35 -10.09 17.41
C GLU A 350 -8.71 -10.75 17.18
N ILE A 351 -9.33 -10.51 16.03
CA ILE A 351 -10.65 -11.05 15.68
C ILE A 351 -10.56 -12.40 14.97
N PHE A 352 -9.57 -12.58 14.09
CA PHE A 352 -9.52 -13.72 13.16
C PHE A 352 -8.26 -14.58 13.26
N SER A 353 -7.30 -14.23 14.13
CA SER A 353 -5.94 -14.80 14.10
C SER A 353 -5.26 -14.66 12.74
N SER A 354 -5.63 -13.62 11.99
CA SER A 354 -5.16 -13.35 10.65
C SER A 354 -4.27 -12.10 10.62
N LEU A 355 -4.01 -11.58 9.42
CA LEU A 355 -3.12 -10.46 9.18
C LEU A 355 -3.45 -9.73 7.88
N GLU A 356 -3.12 -8.46 7.86
CA GLU A 356 -2.91 -7.70 6.63
C GLU A 356 -1.55 -8.07 6.02
N ARG A 357 -1.49 -8.22 4.70
CA ARG A 357 -0.30 -8.74 4.01
C ARG A 357 0.36 -7.68 3.14
N THR A 358 1.70 -7.73 3.07
CA THR A 358 2.46 -7.00 2.07
C THR A 358 2.28 -7.63 0.69
N GLN A 359 2.70 -6.90 -0.36
CA GLN A 359 2.64 -7.43 -1.72
C GLN A 359 3.42 -8.74 -1.85
N ARG A 360 4.60 -8.83 -1.21
CA ARG A 360 5.41 -10.05 -1.19
C ARG A 360 4.68 -11.19 -0.50
N GLN A 361 4.09 -10.94 0.68
CA GLN A 361 3.33 -11.96 1.40
C GLN A 361 2.09 -12.46 0.63
N TRP A 362 1.43 -11.60 -0.14
CA TRP A 362 0.34 -12.02 -1.04
C TRP A 362 0.83 -12.91 -2.17
N VAL A 363 1.95 -12.56 -2.81
CA VAL A 363 2.57 -13.40 -3.85
C VAL A 363 2.97 -14.74 -3.27
N ASP A 364 3.67 -14.75 -2.13
CA ASP A 364 4.09 -15.98 -1.44
C ASP A 364 2.88 -16.89 -1.10
N LEU A 365 1.75 -16.32 -0.68
CA LEU A 365 0.51 -17.07 -0.39
C LEU A 365 -0.09 -17.69 -1.65
N LEU A 366 -0.17 -16.92 -2.75
CA LEU A 366 -0.67 -17.39 -4.03
C LEU A 366 0.20 -18.51 -4.60
N GLU A 367 1.53 -18.38 -4.51
CA GLU A 367 2.47 -19.41 -4.94
C GLU A 367 2.37 -20.70 -4.11
N GLN A 368 2.17 -20.59 -2.79
CA GLN A 368 1.88 -21.74 -1.94
C GLN A 368 0.60 -22.48 -2.35
N ALA A 369 -0.42 -21.73 -2.81
CA ALA A 369 -1.63 -22.29 -3.40
C ALA A 369 -1.43 -22.72 -4.87
N GLY A 370 -0.20 -22.72 -5.39
CA GLY A 370 0.19 -23.13 -6.74
C GLY A 370 -0.33 -22.24 -7.86
N PHE A 371 -0.59 -20.97 -7.57
CA PHE A 371 -0.83 -19.96 -8.57
C PHE A 371 0.48 -19.27 -8.99
N GLN A 372 0.48 -18.73 -10.20
CA GLN A 372 1.52 -17.81 -10.67
C GLN A 372 0.90 -16.41 -10.83
N VAL A 373 1.50 -15.40 -10.19
CA VAL A 373 1.10 -14.00 -10.38
C VAL A 373 1.67 -13.48 -11.69
N VAL A 374 0.81 -12.98 -12.57
CA VAL A 374 1.16 -12.48 -13.92
C VAL A 374 0.84 -11.00 -14.13
N GLY A 375 0.20 -10.36 -13.14
CA GLY A 375 -0.07 -8.92 -13.14
C GLY A 375 -0.41 -8.40 -11.75
N SER A 376 -0.15 -7.12 -11.53
CA SER A 376 -0.53 -6.39 -10.32
C SER A 376 -0.95 -4.98 -10.72
N TYR A 377 -2.15 -4.57 -10.31
CA TYR A 377 -2.74 -3.28 -10.65
C TYR A 377 -3.08 -2.53 -9.35
N CYS A 378 -2.54 -1.32 -9.21
CA CYS A 378 -2.78 -0.48 -8.04
C CYS A 378 -3.83 0.59 -8.40
N PRO A 379 -4.99 0.66 -7.72
CA PRO A 379 -6.03 1.66 -7.97
C PRO A 379 -5.64 3.11 -7.63
N GLY A 380 -4.38 3.35 -7.22
CA GLY A 380 -3.89 4.65 -6.78
C GLY A 380 -4.26 5.00 -5.34
N SER A 381 -5.12 4.21 -4.67
CA SER A 381 -5.30 4.31 -3.22
C SER A 381 -4.25 3.51 -2.49
N VAL A 382 -3.81 4.04 -1.34
CA VAL A 382 -2.77 3.47 -0.44
C VAL A 382 -3.16 2.08 0.12
N ARG A 383 -4.31 1.51 -0.27
CA ARG A 383 -4.98 0.44 0.47
C ARG A 383 -5.34 -0.80 -0.33
N GLY A 384 -5.14 -0.87 -1.65
CA GLY A 384 -5.57 -2.04 -2.43
C GLY A 384 -4.60 -2.41 -3.54
N ASN A 385 -4.37 -3.71 -3.74
CA ASN A 385 -3.72 -4.24 -4.93
C ASN A 385 -4.61 -5.31 -5.56
N VAL A 386 -4.78 -5.21 -6.87
CA VAL A 386 -5.46 -6.21 -7.68
C VAL A 386 -4.41 -7.11 -8.30
N PHE A 387 -4.30 -8.33 -7.80
CA PHE A 387 -3.42 -9.35 -8.33
C PHE A 387 -4.14 -10.16 -9.40
N LEU A 388 -3.47 -10.34 -10.54
CA LEU A 388 -3.88 -11.27 -11.57
C LEU A 388 -3.04 -12.52 -11.47
N ALA A 389 -3.68 -13.65 -11.21
CA ALA A 389 -3.02 -14.94 -11.05
C ALA A 389 -3.62 -16.02 -11.95
N VAL A 390 -2.80 -17.00 -12.32
CA VAL A 390 -3.16 -18.11 -13.21
C VAL A 390 -2.65 -19.44 -12.67
N ASP A 391 -3.21 -20.56 -13.12
CA ASP A 391 -2.68 -21.90 -12.83
C ASP A 391 -1.64 -22.30 -13.90
N PRO A 392 -0.33 -22.30 -13.58
CA PRO A 392 0.71 -22.62 -14.55
C PRO A 392 0.63 -24.07 -15.05
N GLY A 393 0.05 -24.99 -14.27
CA GLY A 393 -0.11 -26.40 -14.65
C GLY A 393 -1.14 -26.62 -15.75
N LYS A 394 -2.03 -25.64 -15.98
CA LYS A 394 -3.06 -25.69 -17.03
C LYS A 394 -2.66 -24.88 -18.28
N LEU A 395 -1.66 -24.01 -18.18
CA LEU A 395 -1.04 -23.28 -19.29
C LEU A 395 -0.08 -24.18 -20.10
N GLY A 396 -0.58 -25.14 -20.89
CA GLY A 396 0.35 -25.91 -21.75
C GLY A 396 -0.14 -27.16 -22.50
N ARG A 397 -1.38 -27.63 -22.35
CA ARG A 397 -1.84 -28.86 -23.03
C ARG A 397 -2.41 -28.61 -24.44
N ARG A 398 -1.61 -28.07 -25.37
CA ARG A 398 -1.95 -28.12 -26.81
C ARG A 398 -1.59 -29.51 -27.38
N LYS A 399 -2.60 -30.29 -27.79
CA LYS A 399 -2.47 -31.59 -28.47
C LYS A 399 -1.70 -31.47 -29.79
N GLY A 400 -0.72 -32.36 -30.01
CA GLY A 400 0.16 -32.36 -31.17
C GLY A 400 -0.37 -33.09 -32.41
N THR A 401 0.27 -32.82 -33.56
CA THR A 401 0.19 -33.63 -34.79
C THR A 401 1.53 -33.60 -35.55
N SER A 402 2.21 -34.76 -35.55
CA SER A 402 3.02 -35.45 -36.58
C SER A 402 3.95 -34.71 -37.58
N SER A 403 5.22 -35.17 -37.64
CA SER A 403 6.24 -34.99 -38.70
C SER A 403 6.08 -35.97 -39.90
N PRO A 404 6.67 -35.69 -41.09
CA PRO A 404 7.89 -36.39 -41.63
C PRO A 404 8.80 -35.48 -42.52
N SER A 405 10.15 -35.53 -42.64
CA SER A 405 11.23 -36.49 -43.07
C SER A 405 11.66 -36.44 -44.57
N HIS A 406 12.96 -36.10 -44.80
CA HIS A 406 13.91 -36.39 -45.94
C HIS A 406 13.63 -35.81 -47.36
N ALA A 407 14.56 -35.32 -48.21
CA ALA A 407 16.03 -35.19 -48.26
C ALA A 407 16.49 -34.17 -49.37
N GLU A 408 17.82 -33.93 -49.43
CA GLU A 408 18.67 -33.31 -50.48
C GLU A 408 18.95 -31.78 -50.49
N THR A 409 20.24 -31.44 -50.32
CA THR A 409 20.89 -30.15 -50.61
C THR A 409 21.62 -30.24 -51.97
N PRO A 410 21.70 -29.17 -52.80
CA PRO A 410 22.77 -28.18 -52.57
C PRO A 410 22.57 -26.73 -53.10
N LYS A 411 23.48 -25.87 -52.61
CA LYS A 411 23.95 -24.54 -53.08
C LYS A 411 23.30 -23.27 -52.50
N LYS A 412 24.14 -22.60 -51.70
CA LYS A 412 24.02 -21.26 -51.13
C LYS A 412 23.55 -20.22 -52.15
N LYS A 413 22.42 -19.55 -51.85
CA LYS A 413 22.22 -18.11 -52.09
C LYS A 413 21.42 -17.51 -50.92
N THR A 414 21.88 -16.34 -50.54
CA THR A 414 21.51 -15.51 -49.39
C THR A 414 20.03 -15.13 -49.34
N GLY A 415 19.36 -15.41 -48.23
CA GLY A 415 17.98 -14.99 -47.93
C GLY A 415 17.60 -15.36 -46.49
N ARG A 416 16.93 -14.44 -45.78
CA ARG A 416 16.57 -14.47 -44.36
C ARG A 416 15.72 -15.70 -43.95
N VAL A 417 16.03 -16.31 -42.80
CA VAL A 417 15.20 -16.47 -41.56
C VAL A 417 15.73 -17.66 -40.74
N ARG A 418 16.08 -17.35 -39.47
CA ARG A 418 16.17 -18.12 -38.20
C ARG A 418 16.58 -19.60 -38.17
N ASP A 419 17.47 -19.94 -37.24
CA ASP A 419 17.15 -20.82 -36.09
C ASP A 419 18.23 -20.75 -34.99
N ALA A 420 17.83 -20.55 -33.74
CA ALA A 420 17.65 -21.56 -32.68
C ALA A 420 18.94 -21.87 -31.92
N GLY A 421 19.14 -21.15 -30.83
CA GLY A 421 19.99 -21.54 -29.72
C GLY A 421 19.13 -21.56 -28.46
N GLY A 422 18.88 -22.77 -27.94
CA GLY A 422 18.24 -22.98 -26.65
C GLY A 422 19.02 -22.26 -25.55
N GLY A 423 18.31 -21.45 -24.79
CA GLY A 423 18.79 -20.75 -23.62
C GLY A 423 17.59 -20.06 -23.02
N GLN A 424 17.40 -20.18 -21.71
CA GLN A 424 16.42 -19.41 -20.96
C GLN A 424 16.41 -17.97 -21.50
N ARG A 425 15.26 -17.50 -22.01
CA ARG A 425 15.07 -16.07 -22.24
C ARG A 425 15.06 -15.42 -20.86
N MET A 426 16.25 -15.01 -20.45
CA MET A 426 16.46 -13.94 -19.50
C MET A 426 15.57 -12.79 -19.98
N ILE A 427 14.58 -12.41 -19.18
CA ILE A 427 13.83 -11.18 -19.40
C ILE A 427 14.85 -10.06 -19.16
N ILE A 428 15.60 -9.73 -20.21
CA ILE A 428 16.43 -8.53 -20.24
C ILE A 428 15.42 -7.40 -20.28
N TYR A 429 15.30 -6.68 -19.16
CA TYR A 429 14.54 -5.45 -19.06
C TYR A 429 14.97 -4.55 -20.22
N THR A 430 14.08 -4.37 -21.18
CA THR A 430 14.29 -3.44 -22.29
C THR A 430 14.55 -2.04 -21.74
N PRO A 431 15.44 -1.24 -22.37
CA PRO A 431 16.05 -0.08 -21.72
C PRO A 431 15.12 1.09 -21.38
N ASP A 432 13.86 1.04 -21.82
CA ASP A 432 12.94 2.18 -21.75
C ASP A 432 12.04 2.16 -20.50
N THR A 433 11.84 1.00 -19.86
CA THR A 433 11.25 0.92 -18.49
C THR A 433 12.31 1.04 -17.38
N GLY A 434 13.59 0.87 -17.71
CA GLY A 434 14.71 0.98 -16.76
C GLY A 434 15.00 2.39 -16.25
N ILE A 435 14.41 3.40 -16.89
CA ILE A 435 14.55 4.83 -16.54
C ILE A 435 13.87 5.12 -15.18
N ILE A 436 12.64 4.67 -15.00
CA ILE A 436 11.85 4.87 -13.77
C ILE A 436 12.39 3.96 -12.66
N VAL A 437 12.70 2.71 -12.99
CA VAL A 437 13.22 1.72 -12.03
C VAL A 437 14.63 2.09 -11.56
N GLY A 438 15.50 2.58 -12.44
CA GLY A 438 16.83 3.06 -12.08
C GLY A 438 16.80 4.27 -11.16
N LYS A 439 15.93 5.25 -11.42
CA LYS A 439 15.77 6.43 -10.56
C LYS A 439 15.15 6.08 -9.19
N GLN A 440 14.18 5.17 -9.16
CA GLN A 440 13.58 4.69 -7.91
C GLN A 440 14.53 3.82 -7.09
N LEU A 441 15.30 2.93 -7.73
CA LEU A 441 16.26 2.08 -7.04
C LEU A 441 17.46 2.88 -6.56
N LEU A 442 18.02 3.78 -7.37
CA LEU A 442 19.05 4.72 -6.92
C LEU A 442 18.48 5.66 -5.84
N GLY A 443 17.20 6.02 -5.93
CA GLY A 443 16.42 6.76 -4.93
C GLY A 443 16.47 6.13 -3.56
N LYS A 444 15.90 4.94 -3.47
CA LYS A 444 15.87 4.12 -2.25
C LYS A 444 17.28 3.83 -1.74
N PHE A 445 18.21 3.61 -2.66
CA PHE A 445 19.61 3.38 -2.37
C PHE A 445 20.32 4.59 -1.73
N LEU A 446 20.15 5.79 -2.29
CA LEU A 446 20.73 7.02 -1.77
C LEU A 446 20.10 7.42 -0.42
N THR A 447 18.80 7.21 -0.24
CA THR A 447 18.12 7.35 1.05
C THR A 447 18.69 6.39 2.10
N PHE A 448 18.89 5.11 1.77
CA PHE A 448 19.51 4.13 2.67
C PHE A 448 20.93 4.54 3.11
N MET A 449 21.72 5.15 2.23
CA MET A 449 23.06 5.68 2.58
C MET A 449 23.02 6.85 3.57
N THR A 450 21.95 7.65 3.57
CA THR A 450 21.79 8.77 4.51
C THR A 450 21.31 8.34 5.89
N GLU A 451 20.69 7.16 5.98
CA GLU A 451 20.27 6.58 7.25
C GLU A 451 21.49 5.94 7.94
N GLY A 452 22.14 6.73 8.81
CA GLY A 452 23.02 6.18 9.86
C GLY A 452 24.52 6.34 9.68
N ARG A 453 25.04 7.05 8.67
CA ARG A 453 26.48 7.37 8.58
C ARG A 453 26.77 8.77 8.03
N GLY A 454 26.53 9.82 8.81
CA GLY A 454 27.24 11.12 8.76
C GLY A 454 27.47 11.86 7.44
N MET A 455 26.94 11.39 6.31
CA MET A 455 27.01 12.02 4.98
C MET A 455 25.67 12.73 4.79
N THR A 456 25.60 13.94 5.30
CA THR A 456 24.38 14.74 5.42
C THR A 456 23.84 15.17 4.06
N THR A 457 22.60 14.78 3.74
CA THR A 457 21.72 15.30 2.66
C THR A 457 22.17 15.14 1.19
N TRP A 458 23.44 14.84 0.95
CA TRP A 458 24.04 14.70 -0.38
C TRP A 458 23.34 13.69 -1.31
N PRO A 459 23.10 12.43 -0.87
CA PRO A 459 22.46 11.41 -1.70
C PRO A 459 21.04 11.80 -2.17
N ILE A 460 20.29 12.51 -1.34
CA ILE A 460 18.93 12.93 -1.68
C ILE A 460 18.97 13.99 -2.80
N ARG A 461 19.91 14.94 -2.73
CA ARG A 461 20.06 15.98 -3.77
C ARG A 461 20.63 15.45 -5.09
N LEU A 462 21.40 14.38 -5.05
CA LEU A 462 21.83 13.65 -6.25
C LEU A 462 20.63 13.14 -7.07
N LEU A 463 19.54 12.74 -6.42
CA LEU A 463 18.35 12.21 -7.10
C LEU A 463 17.61 13.25 -7.92
N ASP A 464 17.60 14.49 -7.44
CA ASP A 464 16.97 15.63 -8.11
C ASP A 464 17.73 16.02 -9.39
N MET A 465 19.00 15.61 -9.50
CA MET A 465 19.87 15.91 -10.64
C MET A 465 19.91 14.84 -11.72
N ILE A 466 19.37 13.64 -11.47
CA ILE A 466 19.41 12.56 -12.45
C ILE A 466 18.45 12.91 -13.58
N ASP A 467 18.98 13.57 -14.60
CA ASP A 467 18.39 13.67 -15.93
C ASP A 467 18.92 12.51 -16.78
N LEU A 468 18.02 11.58 -17.11
CA LEU A 468 18.33 10.28 -17.72
C LEU A 468 18.75 10.40 -19.21
N HIS A 469 18.82 11.62 -19.73
CA HIS A 469 19.29 11.97 -21.06
C HIS A 469 20.78 12.31 -21.17
N SER A 470 21.60 12.06 -20.12
CA SER A 470 22.99 12.55 -20.02
C SER A 470 24.07 11.47 -19.78
N SER A 471 25.33 11.90 -19.83
CA SER A 471 26.62 11.17 -19.93
C SER A 471 26.93 10.08 -18.88
N TRP A 472 26.13 9.96 -17.83
CA TRP A 472 26.36 9.11 -16.65
C TRP A 472 25.30 8.01 -16.44
N ARG A 473 24.40 7.80 -17.43
CA ARG A 473 23.38 6.73 -17.42
C ARG A 473 23.98 5.35 -17.10
N SER A 474 25.12 5.01 -17.69
CA SER A 474 25.78 3.72 -17.45
C SER A 474 26.29 3.56 -16.02
N SER A 475 26.89 4.60 -15.45
CA SER A 475 27.34 4.59 -14.05
C SER A 475 26.18 4.44 -13.07
N THR A 476 25.05 5.11 -13.33
CA THR A 476 23.84 5.02 -12.52
C THR A 476 23.20 3.62 -12.59
N TRP A 477 23.21 3.00 -13.77
CA TRP A 477 22.75 1.61 -13.94
C TRP A 477 23.64 0.62 -13.20
N ALA A 478 24.96 0.81 -13.28
CA ALA A 478 25.91 -0.01 -12.55
C ALA A 478 25.66 0.04 -11.04
N ALA A 479 25.52 1.24 -10.46
CA ALA A 479 25.26 1.45 -9.04
C ALA A 479 23.92 0.84 -8.59
N SER A 480 22.87 0.96 -9.41
CA SER A 480 21.54 0.44 -9.10
C SER A 480 21.50 -1.10 -9.13
N LEU A 481 22.14 -1.71 -10.13
CA LEU A 481 22.19 -3.16 -10.29
C LEU A 481 23.04 -3.83 -9.21
N ILE A 482 24.18 -3.24 -8.84
CA ILE A 482 25.01 -3.80 -7.76
C ILE A 482 24.28 -3.73 -6.42
N PHE A 483 23.62 -2.61 -6.11
CA PHE A 483 22.85 -2.46 -4.88
C PHE A 483 21.68 -3.45 -4.82
N ASN A 484 20.86 -3.50 -5.88
CA ASN A 484 19.74 -4.42 -5.93
C ASN A 484 20.21 -5.87 -5.83
N GLY A 485 21.28 -6.25 -6.54
CA GLY A 485 21.85 -7.59 -6.47
C GLY A 485 22.37 -7.96 -5.07
N GLN A 486 22.97 -7.01 -4.34
CA GLN A 486 23.45 -7.22 -2.96
C GLN A 486 22.30 -7.34 -1.96
N VAL A 487 21.29 -6.47 -2.05
CA VAL A 487 20.15 -6.44 -1.12
C VAL A 487 19.20 -7.61 -1.34
N SER A 488 18.92 -7.95 -2.60
CA SER A 488 17.97 -9.03 -2.94
C SER A 488 18.62 -10.41 -3.09
N GLY A 489 19.96 -10.50 -3.12
CA GLY A 489 20.68 -11.72 -3.46
C GLY A 489 20.54 -12.16 -4.92
N HIS A 490 19.96 -11.33 -5.80
CA HIS A 490 19.69 -11.67 -7.19
C HIS A 490 20.97 -11.68 -8.04
N ARG A 491 21.54 -12.89 -8.23
CA ARG A 491 22.81 -13.11 -8.97
C ARG A 491 22.88 -12.51 -10.38
N PRO A 492 21.83 -12.53 -11.21
CA PRO A 492 21.90 -11.90 -12.54
C PRO A 492 22.24 -10.40 -12.49
N CYS A 493 21.73 -9.65 -11.50
CA CYS A 493 22.08 -8.24 -11.32
C CYS A 493 23.56 -8.05 -10.97
N LEU A 494 24.12 -8.97 -10.16
CA LEU A 494 25.55 -9.02 -9.82
C LEU A 494 26.45 -9.39 -11.00
N VAL A 495 25.91 -9.90 -12.09
CA VAL A 495 26.66 -10.13 -13.34
C VAL A 495 26.48 -8.96 -14.29
N GLU A 496 25.24 -8.46 -14.42
CA GLU A 496 24.87 -7.45 -15.40
C GLU A 496 25.44 -6.06 -15.09
N TYR A 497 25.62 -5.70 -13.81
CA TYR A 497 26.19 -4.40 -13.43
C TYR A 497 27.56 -4.14 -14.08
N ARG A 498 28.37 -5.20 -14.28
CA ARG A 498 29.76 -5.10 -14.79
C ARG A 498 29.83 -4.46 -16.17
N LYS A 499 28.83 -4.73 -17.01
CA LYS A 499 28.71 -4.16 -18.36
C LYS A 499 28.60 -2.64 -18.27
N TYR A 500 27.62 -2.18 -17.52
CA TYR A 500 27.33 -0.75 -17.35
C TYR A 500 28.43 -0.01 -16.58
N TYR A 501 29.10 -0.70 -15.66
CA TYR A 501 30.26 -0.18 -14.96
C TYR A 501 31.44 0.06 -15.92
N GLY A 502 31.71 -0.89 -16.81
CA GLY A 502 32.72 -0.75 -17.86
C GLY A 502 32.45 0.43 -18.80
N ASP A 503 31.20 0.60 -19.22
CA ASP A 503 30.78 1.74 -20.04
C ASP A 503 30.99 3.08 -19.32
N GLY A 504 30.63 3.16 -18.04
CA GLY A 504 30.85 4.35 -17.20
C GLY A 504 32.33 4.71 -17.03
N LEU A 505 33.19 3.71 -16.81
CA LEU A 505 34.64 3.89 -16.77
C LEU A 505 35.21 4.36 -18.11
N GLN A 506 34.72 3.84 -19.23
CA GLN A 506 35.14 4.27 -20.56
C GLN A 506 34.77 5.72 -20.83
N HIS A 507 33.55 6.14 -20.47
CA HIS A 507 33.13 7.54 -20.56
C HIS A 507 34.03 8.46 -19.73
N GLN A 508 34.33 8.09 -18.48
CA GLN A 508 35.21 8.85 -17.61
C GLN A 508 36.64 8.94 -18.18
N ARG A 509 37.19 7.86 -18.74
CA ARG A 509 38.52 7.87 -19.39
C ARG A 509 38.56 8.79 -20.61
N LEU A 510 37.57 8.70 -21.49
CA LEU A 510 37.47 9.55 -22.68
C LEU A 510 37.28 11.02 -22.33
N PHE A 511 36.59 11.30 -21.23
CA PHE A 511 36.49 12.65 -20.67
C PHE A 511 37.84 13.15 -20.12
N MET A 512 38.53 12.34 -19.31
CA MET A 512 39.83 12.72 -18.75
C MET A 512 40.89 12.96 -19.83
N GLN A 513 40.85 12.21 -20.93
CA GLN A 513 41.71 12.46 -22.10
C GLN A 513 41.39 13.80 -22.80
N ARG A 514 40.12 14.21 -22.84
CA ARG A 514 39.70 15.51 -23.40
C ARG A 514 40.16 16.67 -22.53
N ILE A 515 40.06 16.54 -21.21
CA ILE A 515 40.52 17.58 -20.26
C ILE A 515 42.05 17.63 -20.13
N GLY A 516 42.75 16.50 -20.26
CA GLY A 516 44.22 16.45 -20.23
C GLY A 516 44.90 17.19 -21.39
N ASN A 517 44.20 17.31 -22.53
CA ASN A 517 44.74 17.87 -23.78
C ASN A 517 44.12 19.23 -24.20
N SER A 518 43.20 19.80 -23.42
CA SER A 518 42.48 21.05 -23.78
C SER A 518 42.25 21.98 -22.58
N THR A 519 41.91 23.24 -22.85
CA THR A 519 41.44 24.24 -21.88
C THR A 519 39.98 24.02 -21.44
N ALA A 520 39.38 22.85 -21.72
CA ALA A 520 37.99 22.58 -21.39
C ALA A 520 37.77 22.50 -19.87
N THR A 521 36.83 23.30 -19.38
CA THR A 521 36.42 23.29 -17.97
C THR A 521 35.51 22.08 -17.71
N PRO A 522 35.78 21.27 -16.66
CA PRO A 522 34.88 20.20 -16.26
C PRO A 522 33.49 20.74 -15.88
N THR A 523 32.46 19.92 -16.04
CA THR A 523 31.10 20.25 -15.62
C THR A 523 30.77 19.59 -14.27
N LEU A 524 29.69 20.02 -13.62
CA LEU A 524 29.20 19.37 -12.39
C LEU A 524 28.77 17.92 -12.64
N ASP A 525 28.29 17.60 -13.85
CA ASP A 525 27.90 16.25 -14.22
C ASP A 525 29.11 15.30 -14.23
N ASP A 526 30.30 15.80 -14.59
CA ASP A 526 31.53 15.00 -14.59
C ASP A 526 32.01 14.68 -13.17
N VAL A 527 31.81 15.62 -12.23
CA VAL A 527 32.05 15.42 -10.81
C VAL A 527 31.09 14.35 -10.27
N VAL A 528 29.80 14.49 -10.56
CA VAL A 528 28.75 13.57 -10.13
C VAL A 528 28.95 12.15 -10.69
N ASN A 529 29.24 12.02 -11.98
CA ASN A 529 29.53 10.73 -12.62
C ASN A 529 30.67 9.98 -11.92
N THR A 530 31.73 10.72 -11.57
CA THR A 530 32.89 10.17 -10.88
C THR A 530 32.55 9.67 -9.47
N MET A 531 31.66 10.37 -8.75
CA MET A 531 31.20 9.94 -7.44
C MET A 531 30.32 8.69 -7.49
N VAL A 532 29.47 8.55 -8.50
CA VAL A 532 28.63 7.33 -8.70
C VAL A 532 29.51 6.10 -8.96
N LEU A 533 30.61 6.26 -9.71
CA LEU A 533 31.59 5.19 -9.92
C LEU A 533 32.36 4.82 -8.64
N ALA A 534 32.77 5.82 -7.84
CA ALA A 534 33.39 5.60 -6.53
C ALA A 534 32.52 4.71 -5.64
N TYR A 535 31.22 4.99 -5.64
CA TYR A 535 30.26 4.25 -4.84
C TYR A 535 30.09 2.79 -5.31
N THR A 536 30.01 2.58 -6.63
CA THR A 536 29.92 1.24 -7.23
C THR A 536 31.10 0.36 -6.78
N GLU A 537 32.32 0.92 -6.73
CA GLU A 537 33.52 0.24 -6.22
C GLU A 537 33.46 -0.03 -4.72
N GLY A 538 32.90 0.89 -3.93
CA GLY A 538 32.74 0.73 -2.48
C GLY A 538 31.85 -0.46 -2.09
N MET A 539 30.88 -0.84 -2.94
CA MET A 539 29.98 -1.97 -2.69
C MET A 539 30.57 -3.34 -2.99
N LEU A 540 31.61 -3.40 -3.81
CA LEU A 540 32.20 -4.66 -4.24
C LEU A 540 33.35 -5.11 -3.35
N VAL A 541 34.02 -4.16 -2.67
CA VAL A 541 35.25 -4.42 -1.89
C VAL A 541 36.31 -5.22 -2.70
N THR A 542 36.21 -5.22 -4.04
CA THR A 542 37.02 -6.08 -4.92
C THR A 542 38.41 -5.54 -5.14
N THR A 543 38.59 -4.22 -5.10
CA THR A 543 39.87 -3.55 -5.32
C THR A 543 40.14 -2.57 -4.17
N PRO A 544 41.18 -2.78 -3.35
CA PRO A 544 41.56 -1.83 -2.32
C PRO A 544 41.78 -0.45 -2.96
N ASN A 545 41.14 0.58 -2.41
CA ASN A 545 41.28 1.99 -2.79
C ASN A 545 40.65 2.44 -4.12
N ALA A 546 39.97 1.59 -4.90
CA ALA A 546 39.34 2.04 -6.16
C ALA A 546 38.29 3.14 -5.96
N ALA A 547 37.46 3.01 -4.92
CA ALA A 547 36.52 4.06 -4.50
C ALA A 547 37.24 5.39 -4.18
N GLN A 548 38.38 5.32 -3.49
CA GLN A 548 39.18 6.50 -3.12
C GLN A 548 39.82 7.18 -4.34
N CYS A 549 40.22 6.42 -5.36
CA CYS A 549 40.74 6.98 -6.61
C CYS A 549 39.70 7.83 -7.32
N HIS A 550 38.45 7.35 -7.39
CA HIS A 550 37.35 8.13 -7.95
C HIS A 550 37.03 9.36 -7.10
N LEU A 551 36.97 9.25 -5.77
CA LEU A 551 36.72 10.41 -4.90
C LEU A 551 37.81 11.49 -5.04
N THR A 552 39.08 11.10 -5.08
CA THR A 552 40.20 12.03 -5.32
C THR A 552 40.03 12.75 -6.65
N MET A 553 39.64 12.04 -7.71
CA MET A 553 39.39 12.65 -9.02
C MET A 553 38.19 13.61 -9.01
N ALA A 554 37.12 13.31 -8.26
CA ALA A 554 35.99 14.23 -8.10
C ALA A 554 36.43 15.56 -7.44
N VAL A 555 37.31 15.49 -6.44
CA VAL A 555 37.92 16.68 -5.80
C VAL A 555 38.73 17.48 -6.83
N ASP A 556 39.57 16.82 -7.63
CA ASP A 556 40.38 17.50 -8.65
C ASP A 556 39.53 18.19 -9.73
N LEU A 557 38.46 17.53 -10.18
CA LEU A 557 37.51 18.10 -11.15
C LEU A 557 36.80 19.32 -10.57
N LEU A 558 36.35 19.25 -9.32
CA LEU A 558 35.71 20.38 -8.65
C LEU A 558 36.68 21.55 -8.43
N GLY A 559 37.96 21.25 -8.13
CA GLY A 559 39.01 22.26 -8.05
C GLY A 559 39.23 23.01 -9.36
N ARG A 560 39.10 22.32 -10.49
CA ARG A 560 39.19 22.91 -11.85
C ARG A 560 37.95 23.71 -12.26
N ILE A 561 36.77 23.40 -11.72
CA ILE A 561 35.54 24.22 -11.88
C ILE A 561 35.72 25.61 -11.22
N GLY A 562 36.50 25.67 -10.15
CA GLY A 562 36.90 26.89 -9.47
C GLY A 562 35.87 27.40 -8.46
N PRO A 563 36.31 28.14 -7.42
CA PRO A 563 35.48 28.57 -6.31
C PRO A 563 34.37 29.56 -6.72
N GLN A 564 34.56 30.32 -7.80
CA GLN A 564 33.57 31.28 -8.31
C GLN A 564 32.31 30.57 -8.83
N SER A 565 32.48 29.43 -9.49
CA SER A 565 31.39 28.58 -9.97
C SER A 565 30.76 27.73 -8.86
N CYS A 566 31.35 27.73 -7.66
CA CYS A 566 30.89 26.98 -6.49
C CYS A 566 30.24 27.87 -5.42
N GLN A 567 29.83 29.12 -5.71
CA GLN A 567 29.33 30.06 -4.69
C GLN A 567 27.90 29.81 -4.22
N GLY A 568 27.15 28.89 -4.85
CA GLY A 568 25.79 28.58 -4.47
C GLY A 568 25.27 27.26 -5.06
N GLY A 569 24.06 26.88 -4.68
CA GLY A 569 23.40 25.68 -5.17
C GLY A 569 24.18 24.39 -4.87
N LEU A 570 24.13 23.45 -5.81
CA LEU A 570 24.77 22.14 -5.67
C LEU A 570 26.29 22.23 -5.66
N ALA A 571 26.89 23.08 -6.50
CA ALA A 571 28.35 23.21 -6.59
C ALA A 571 28.98 23.59 -5.25
N TRP A 572 28.31 24.48 -4.50
CA TRP A 572 28.69 24.82 -3.12
C TRP A 572 28.58 23.62 -2.17
N THR A 573 27.50 22.83 -2.30
CA THR A 573 27.27 21.64 -1.46
C THR A 573 28.36 20.58 -1.70
N LEU A 574 28.61 20.25 -2.98
CA LEU A 574 29.70 19.39 -3.44
C LEU A 574 31.06 19.83 -2.87
N PHE A 575 31.30 21.14 -2.91
CA PHE A 575 32.55 21.74 -2.44
C PHE A 575 32.72 21.62 -0.93
N CYS A 576 31.68 21.87 -0.14
CA CYS A 576 31.71 21.68 1.31
C CYS A 576 31.98 20.22 1.69
N ASP A 577 31.28 19.28 1.05
CA ASP A 577 31.30 17.86 1.45
C ASP A 577 32.58 17.15 1.02
N LEU A 578 33.03 17.32 -0.23
CA LEU A 578 34.27 16.68 -0.72
C LEU A 578 35.50 17.20 0.02
N ARG A 579 35.47 18.43 0.53
CA ARG A 579 36.54 18.99 1.37
C ARG A 579 36.61 18.30 2.75
N THR A 580 35.48 17.88 3.33
CA THR A 580 35.48 17.12 4.61
C THR A 580 36.05 15.70 4.44
N VAL A 581 35.79 15.06 3.30
CA VAL A 581 36.36 13.75 2.96
C VAL A 581 37.87 13.86 2.69
N HIS A 582 38.33 14.93 2.03
CA HIS A 582 39.75 15.11 1.71
C HIS A 582 40.63 15.47 2.93
N VAL A 583 40.06 16.15 3.94
CA VAL A 583 40.74 16.47 5.20
C VAL A 583 40.87 15.24 6.11
N SER A 584 39.94 14.28 6.03
CA SER A 584 39.98 13.03 6.80
C SER A 584 40.86 11.94 6.17
N SER A 585 41.25 12.08 4.89
CA SER A 585 42.08 11.11 4.17
C SER A 585 43.51 11.61 3.84
N SER A 586 43.91 12.81 4.27
CA SER A 586 45.28 13.28 4.09
C SER A 586 46.18 12.69 5.19
N PRO A 587 47.25 11.93 4.86
CA PRO A 587 48.27 11.62 5.83
C PRO A 587 48.87 12.94 6.30
N SER A 588 49.02 13.12 7.62
CA SER A 588 49.70 14.26 8.21
C SER A 588 51.04 14.49 7.49
N LYS A 589 51.12 15.52 6.64
CA LYS A 589 52.42 16.08 6.30
C LYS A 589 52.87 16.85 7.52
N ASN A 590 53.89 16.31 8.19
CA ASN A 590 54.61 16.96 9.28
C ASN A 590 54.90 18.43 8.97
N PRO A 591 54.83 19.34 9.96
CA PRO A 591 55.31 20.68 9.80
C PRO A 591 56.84 20.68 9.94
N LYS A 592 57.56 20.76 8.82
CA LYS A 592 58.88 21.37 8.70
C LYS A 592 59.09 21.90 7.29
#